data_AF-A0A914RY67-F1
#
_entry.id   AF-A0A914RY67-F1
#
_cell.length_a   1.000
_cell.length_b   1.000
_cell.length_c   1.000
_cell.angle_alpha   90.00
_cell.angle_beta   90.00
_cell.angle_gamma   90.00
#
_symmetry.space_group_name_H-M   'P 1'
#
loop_
_entity.id
_entity.type
_entity.pdbx_description
1 polymer ?
#
loop_
_entity_poly.entity_id
_entity_poly.type
_entity_poly.pdbx_seq_one_letter_code
_entity_poly.pdbx_strand_id
1 'polypeptide(L)' 'MVAEDGIYLLKTKSLNRSWNGTLVCEASNSLGSMRSTSNIVIKSE' A
#
# COMPACT_ATOMS: atom_id res chain seq x y z
N MET A 1 1.64 10.52 -5.13
CA MET A 1 2.15 10.16 -3.80
C MET A 1 2.32 11.46 -3.06
N VAL A 2 1.63 11.61 -1.93
CA VAL A 2 1.75 12.82 -1.09
C VAL A 2 2.43 12.36 0.19
N ALA A 3 3.51 13.05 0.55
CA ALA A 3 4.16 12.91 1.84
C ALA A 3 3.72 14.12 2.68
N GLU A 4 3.04 13.88 3.78
CA GLU A 4 2.67 14.90 4.78
C GLU A 4 3.30 14.49 6.10
N ASP A 5 4.19 15.32 6.65
CA ASP A 5 4.84 15.10 7.95
C ASP A 5 5.51 13.72 8.12
N GLY A 6 6.12 13.20 7.05
CA GLY A 6 6.78 11.89 7.06
C GLY A 6 5.83 10.70 6.88
N ILE A 7 4.54 10.95 6.68
CA ILE A 7 3.52 9.95 6.38
C ILE A 7 3.30 9.89 4.86
N TYR A 8 3.46 8.70 4.29
CA TYR A 8 3.21 8.43 2.87
C TYR A 8 1.86 7.74 2.70
N LEU A 9 0.95 8.37 1.95
CA LEU A 9 -0.40 7.83 1.71
C LEU A 9 -0.60 7.39 0.25
N LEU A 10 -1.11 6.17 0.07
CA LEU A 10 -1.61 5.66 -1.21
C LEU A 10 -3.14 5.64 -1.18
N LYS A 11 -3.78 6.44 -2.06
CA LYS A 11 -5.22 6.47 -2.24
C LYS A 11 -5.59 5.85 -3.59
N THR A 12 -6.34 4.76 -3.57
CA THR A 12 -6.84 4.07 -4.77
C THR A 12 -8.32 4.38 -5.00
N LYS A 13 -8.76 4.40 -6.25
CA LYS A 13 -10.17 4.58 -6.65
C LYS A 13 -10.58 3.46 -7.60
N SER A 14 -11.87 3.14 -7.64
CA SER A 14 -12.45 2.17 -8.60
C SER A 14 -11.77 0.80 -8.54
N LEU A 15 -11.57 0.27 -7.34
CA LEU A 15 -10.97 -1.04 -7.15
C LEU A 15 -11.96 -2.15 -7.59
N ASN A 16 -11.42 -3.22 -8.16
CA ASN A 16 -12.18 -4.42 -8.51
C ASN A 16 -11.43 -5.68 -8.05
N ARG A 17 -12.01 -6.88 -8.24
CA ARG A 17 -11.46 -8.14 -7.74
C ARG A 17 -10.05 -8.48 -8.24
N SER A 18 -9.56 -7.88 -9.33
CA SER A 18 -8.17 -8.05 -9.77
C SER A 18 -7.14 -7.51 -8.77
N TRP A 19 -7.57 -6.67 -7.83
CA TRP A 19 -6.74 -6.17 -6.74
C TRP A 19 -6.63 -7.11 -5.54
N ASN A 20 -7.39 -8.22 -5.51
CA ASN A 20 -7.28 -9.18 -4.42
C ASN A 20 -5.85 -9.72 -4.34
N GLY A 21 -5.21 -9.58 -3.18
CA GLY A 21 -3.82 -9.97 -3.01
C GLY A 21 -3.14 -9.23 -1.86
N THR A 22 -1.82 -9.17 -1.90
CA THR A 22 -1.00 -8.54 -0.86
C THR A 22 -0.54 -7.15 -1.31
N LEU A 23 -0.89 -6.14 -0.54
CA LEU A 23 -0.28 -4.81 -0.62
C LEU A 23 1.00 -4.79 0.20
N VAL A 24 2.05 -4.21 -0.37
CA VAL A 24 3.35 -4.04 0.28
C VAL A 24 3.67 -2.55 0.37
N CYS A 25 3.97 -2.07 1.56
CA CYS A 25 4.57 -0.77 1.80
C CYS A 25 6.06 -0.98 2.09
N GLU A 26 6.93 -0.35 1.33
CA GLU A 26 8.38 -0.39 1.51
C GLU A 26 8.92 1.02 1.70
N ALA A 27 9.70 1.21 2.75
CA ALA A 27 10.48 2.41 2.98
C ALA A 27 11.97 2.06 2.95
N SER A 28 12.76 2.81 2.19
CA SER A 28 14.18 2.52 1.94
C SER A 28 15.02 3.79 2.12
N ASN A 29 16.17 3.66 2.77
CA ASN A 29 17.14 4.73 2.96
C ASN A 29 18.57 4.17 2.81
N SER A 30 19.59 5.00 3.09
CA SER A 30 20.99 4.60 2.97
C SER A 30 21.42 3.49 3.95
N LEU A 31 20.63 3.21 4.99
CA LEU A 31 20.92 2.18 5.99
C LEU A 31 20.22 0.85 5.69
N GLY A 32 19.22 0.83 4.80
CA GLY A 32 18.50 -0.38 4.42
C GLY A 32 17.05 -0.12 4.04
N SER A 33 16.24 -1.18 4.08
CA SER A 33 14.81 -1.12 3.78
C SER A 33 13.97 -1.84 4.82
N MET A 34 12.75 -1.35 5.02
CA MET A 34 11.74 -1.93 5.90
C MET A 34 10.47 -2.16 5.10
N ARG A 35 9.83 -3.32 5.27
CA ARG A 35 8.59 -3.69 4.60
C ARG A 35 7.48 -3.98 5.60
N SER A 36 6.27 -3.59 5.24
CA SER A 36 5.02 -4.00 5.89
C SER A 36 4.03 -4.47 4.84
N THR A 37 3.31 -5.55 5.15
CA THR A 37 2.41 -6.21 4.19
C THR A 37 1.01 -6.31 4.76
N SER A 38 0.00 -6.13 3.91
CA SER A 38 -1.42 -6.35 4.25
C SER A 38 -2.12 -7.09 3.13
N ASN A 39 -3.02 -8.01 3.47
CA ASN A 39 -3.88 -8.66 2.48
C ASN A 39 -5.14 -7.85 2.27
N ILE A 40 -5.53 -7.67 1.01
CA ILE A 40 -6.78 -7.02 0.62
C ILE A 40 -7.68 -8.02 -0.12
N VAL A 41 -8.95 -8.02 0.26
CA VAL A 41 -9.99 -8.83 -0.36
C VAL A 41 -11.18 -7.93 -0.64
N ILE A 42 -11.47 -7.74 -1.92
CA ILE A 42 -12.59 -6.92 -2.39
C ILE A 42 -13.81 -7.80 -2.48
N LYS A 43 -14.77 -7.51 -1.60
CA LYS A 43 -16.10 -8.12 -1.62
C LYS A 43 -16.89 -7.50 -2.76
N SER A 44 -17.57 -8.32 -3.55
CA SER A 44 -18.69 -7.83 -4.35
C SER A 44 -19.91 -7.75 -3.45
N GLU A 45 -20.74 -6.75 -3.70
CA GLU A 45 -22.14 -6.77 -3.25
C GLU A 45 -22.93 -7.86 -3.98
#